data_AF-A0A7S7NQV5-F1
#
_entry.id   AF-A0A7S7NQV5-F1
#
_cell.length_a   1.000
_cell.length_b   1.000
_cell.length_c   1.000
_cell.angle_alpha   90.00
_cell.angle_beta   90.00
_cell.angle_gamma   90.00
#
_symmetry.space_group_name_H-M   'P 1'
#
loop_
_entity.id
_entity.type
_entity.pdbx_description
1 polymer ?
#
loop_
_entity_poly.entity_id
_entity_poly.type
_entity_poly.pdbx_seq_one_letter_code
_entity_poly.pdbx_strand_id
1 'polypeptide(L)'
;MRETLAEKSRRIALEPVPEEQVRAQLERVLASPPFRNSRRCQLLLRYAVEKACEGHIDELKERVVGSAVFGRDASYDTNQDAVVRNAAAEVRKKLAQYYLETGHVSELRIDLPPGSYLPEFHILAPEPRIEPVPEVRNARWPIWALGVLLGASLFGAGVYMGRPKPAPTTVLDKFWQPVIESKGEVQFCIGQTKTHSYVGRLPTTPSGAVDSKATIPVSKLVSNLDRFIWMGDSVALSKISGFLNTRGKEARYRWATSTPYSELRGKSAVMIGLFNNAWTIRLTEGLRFSLVRNEAEGWRGVKDLTSPDPFSWRVFRKQGAWTDETDYAMVTRVLDPNTEQFVVAAGGITHLGTMMTGDFLTNPVYLSEALREAPADWAKRNMQIVLETHVVGGTPGPPKVLAIHYW
;
A
#
# COMPACT_ATOMS: atom_id res chain seq x y z
N MET A 1 47.89 42.92 38.10
CA MET A 1 47.16 43.34 36.89
C MET A 1 47.36 42.27 35.83
N ARG A 2 46.52 41.23 35.84
CA ARG A 2 46.60 40.08 34.91
C ARG A 2 45.24 39.91 34.27
N GLU A 3 45.13 40.39 33.04
CA GLU A 3 44.01 40.07 32.14
C GLU A 3 43.94 38.55 31.96
N THR A 4 42.75 37.99 32.15
CA THR A 4 42.50 36.56 32.10
C THR A 4 42.29 36.05 30.67
N LEU A 5 42.81 34.84 30.40
CA LEU A 5 42.70 34.10 29.14
C LEU A 5 41.25 33.98 28.58
N ALA A 6 40.22 34.07 29.42
CA ALA A 6 38.82 34.10 28.99
C ALA A 6 38.46 35.37 28.19
N GLU A 7 39.11 36.50 28.48
CA GLU A 7 38.92 37.76 27.78
C GLU A 7 39.73 37.79 26.47
N LYS A 8 40.88 37.10 26.46
CA LYS A 8 41.66 36.81 25.25
C LYS A 8 40.92 35.85 24.31
N SER A 9 40.24 34.82 24.85
CA SER A 9 39.42 33.89 24.08
C SER A 9 38.09 34.50 23.60
N ARG A 10 37.53 35.50 24.31
CA ARG A 10 36.42 36.32 23.79
C ARG A 10 36.85 37.30 22.69
N ARG A 11 38.12 37.72 22.68
CA ARG A 11 38.69 38.63 21.66
C ARG A 11 39.16 37.94 20.37
N ILE A 12 39.31 36.61 20.33
CA ILE A 12 39.83 35.88 19.15
C ILE A 12 38.71 35.47 18.16
N ALA A 13 37.44 35.75 18.45
CA ALA A 13 36.30 35.40 17.56
C ALA A 13 35.54 36.63 17.01
N LEU A 14 36.23 37.75 16.80
CA LEU A 14 35.68 38.95 16.16
C LEU A 14 36.68 39.57 15.18
N GLU A 15 37.41 38.74 14.42
CA GLU A 15 37.79 39.21 13.10
C GLU A 15 36.56 39.04 12.22
N PRO A 16 35.91 40.13 11.77
CA PRO A 16 34.82 40.02 10.83
C PRO A 16 35.37 39.33 9.58
N VAL A 17 34.83 38.15 9.24
CA VAL A 17 35.12 37.51 7.96
C VAL A 17 34.77 38.54 6.89
N PRO A 18 35.71 38.93 6.00
CA PRO A 18 35.42 39.93 4.99
C PRO A 18 34.19 39.53 4.17
N GLU A 19 33.24 40.44 3.98
CA GLU A 19 31.99 40.16 3.26
C GLU A 19 32.24 39.57 1.87
N GLU A 20 33.34 39.96 1.22
CA GLU A 20 33.77 39.43 -0.07
C GLU A 20 34.06 37.91 0.00
N GLN A 21 34.69 37.43 1.07
CA GLN A 21 34.95 36.00 1.27
C GLN A 21 33.66 35.22 1.54
N VAL A 22 32.73 35.82 2.29
CA VAL A 22 31.40 35.25 2.55
C VAL A 22 30.61 35.12 1.24
N ARG A 23 30.60 36.15 0.40
CA ARG A 23 29.90 36.14 -0.90
C ARG A 23 30.55 35.14 -1.87
N ALA A 24 31.88 35.07 -1.91
CA ALA A 24 32.59 34.09 -2.74
C ALA A 24 32.27 32.65 -2.30
N GLN A 25 32.23 32.39 -1.00
CA GLN A 25 31.84 31.08 -0.47
C GLN A 25 30.39 30.76 -0.78
N LEU A 26 29.47 31.73 -0.64
CA LEU A 26 28.06 31.57 -1.00
C LEU A 26 27.92 31.12 -2.46
N GLU A 27 28.57 31.79 -3.42
CA GLU A 27 28.48 31.37 -4.83
C GLU A 27 29.01 29.95 -5.06
N ARG A 28 30.11 29.57 -4.39
CA ARG A 28 30.66 28.21 -4.48
C ARG A 28 29.67 27.17 -3.94
N VAL A 29 29.06 27.43 -2.79
CA VAL A 29 28.02 26.58 -2.18
C VAL A 29 26.80 26.48 -3.09
N LEU A 30 26.33 27.59 -3.65
CA LEU A 30 25.13 27.61 -4.51
C LEU A 30 25.33 26.89 -5.86
N ALA A 31 26.55 26.91 -6.40
CA ALA A 31 26.94 26.18 -7.60
C ALA A 31 27.14 24.66 -7.38
N SER A 32 27.23 24.22 -6.13
CA SER A 32 27.53 22.82 -5.78
C SER A 32 26.37 21.85 -6.13
N PRO A 33 26.65 20.54 -6.29
CA PRO A 33 25.61 19.55 -6.59
C PRO A 33 24.42 19.53 -5.61
N PRO A 34 24.62 19.67 -4.27
CA PRO A 34 23.49 19.77 -3.33
C PRO A 34 22.55 20.95 -3.59
N PHE A 35 23.06 22.09 -4.08
CA PHE A 35 22.28 23.33 -4.22
C PHE A 35 21.83 23.67 -5.65
N ARG A 36 22.61 23.33 -6.68
CA ARG A 36 22.42 23.80 -8.07
C ARG A 36 21.02 23.54 -8.65
N ASN A 37 20.34 22.48 -8.21
CA ASN A 37 19.02 22.08 -8.69
C ASN A 37 17.84 22.60 -7.84
N SER A 38 18.09 23.37 -6.77
CA SER A 38 17.04 23.82 -5.84
C SER A 38 16.96 25.33 -5.75
N ARG A 39 16.24 25.95 -6.70
CA ARG A 39 16.02 27.41 -6.76
C ARG A 39 15.53 27.99 -5.42
N ARG A 40 14.63 27.27 -4.74
CA ARG A 40 14.05 27.69 -3.46
C ARG A 40 15.09 27.76 -2.33
N CYS A 41 16.00 26.78 -2.24
CA CYS A 41 17.07 26.80 -1.24
C CYS A 41 18.11 27.86 -1.57
N GLN A 42 18.40 28.07 -2.87
CA GLN A 42 19.33 29.10 -3.30
C GLN A 42 18.83 30.50 -2.94
N LEU A 43 17.56 30.81 -3.25
CA LEU A 43 16.94 32.10 -2.93
C LEU A 43 16.98 32.38 -1.43
N LEU A 44 16.64 31.39 -0.59
CA LEU A 44 16.65 31.55 0.86
C LEU A 44 18.06 31.77 1.42
N LEU A 45 19.03 30.92 1.04
CA LEU A 45 20.39 31.03 1.55
C LEU A 45 21.06 32.33 1.10
N ARG A 46 20.83 32.74 -0.16
CA ARG A 46 21.31 34.01 -0.70
C ARG A 46 20.75 35.20 0.07
N TYR A 47 19.43 35.27 0.22
CA TYR A 47 18.77 36.33 0.96
C TYR A 47 19.28 36.41 2.42
N ALA A 48 19.42 35.26 3.08
CA ALA A 48 19.88 35.19 4.45
C ALA A 48 21.31 35.74 4.64
N VAL A 49 22.23 35.36 3.74
CA VAL A 49 23.62 35.80 3.78
C VAL A 49 23.75 37.27 3.41
N GLU A 50 23.05 37.74 2.38
CA GLU A 50 23.08 39.15 1.96
C GLU A 50 22.59 40.07 3.09
N LYS A 51 21.45 39.73 3.72
CA LYS A 51 20.90 40.52 4.83
C LYS A 51 21.76 40.46 6.10
N ALA A 52 22.45 39.36 6.34
CA ALA A 52 23.41 39.25 7.43
C ALA A 52 24.64 40.15 7.20
N CYS A 53 25.18 40.18 5.96
CA CYS A 53 26.28 41.07 5.59
C CYS A 53 25.87 42.55 5.66
N GLU A 54 24.65 42.90 5.27
CA GLU A 54 24.11 44.27 5.38
C GLU A 54 23.80 44.70 6.83
N GLY A 55 23.83 43.77 7.80
CA GLY A 55 23.46 44.04 9.19
C GLY A 55 21.95 44.15 9.44
N HIS A 56 21.11 43.81 8.46
CA HIS A 56 19.65 43.87 8.53
C HIS A 56 19.05 42.63 9.20
N ILE A 57 19.40 42.38 10.47
CA ILE A 57 18.98 41.18 11.21
C ILE A 57 17.44 41.11 11.36
N ASP A 58 16.77 42.25 11.48
CA ASP A 58 15.31 42.31 11.60
C ASP A 58 14.56 41.78 10.37
N GLU A 59 15.20 41.78 9.20
CA GLU A 59 14.64 41.23 7.96
C GLU A 59 14.73 39.69 7.90
N LEU A 60 15.44 39.06 8.83
CA LEU A 60 15.59 37.61 8.93
C LEU A 60 14.54 36.97 9.85
N LYS A 61 13.43 37.65 10.12
CA LYS A 61 12.28 37.07 10.82
C LYS A 61 11.44 36.24 9.85
N GLU A 62 10.87 35.12 10.33
CA GLU A 62 10.16 34.13 9.48
C GLU A 62 9.17 34.79 8.52
N ARG A 63 8.32 35.71 9.03
CA ARG A 63 7.32 36.42 8.23
C ARG A 63 7.94 37.29 7.12
N VAL A 64 9.03 38.00 7.41
CA VAL A 64 9.69 38.89 6.44
C VAL A 64 10.35 38.07 5.34
N VAL A 65 11.03 36.99 5.71
CA VAL A 65 11.61 36.03 4.77
C VAL A 65 10.51 35.40 3.90
N GLY A 66 9.36 35.07 4.49
CA GLY A 66 8.17 34.58 3.80
C GLY A 66 7.71 35.48 2.66
N SER A 67 7.57 36.78 2.95
CA SER A 67 7.15 37.76 1.94
C SER A 67 8.26 38.06 0.94
N ALA A 68 9.49 38.27 1.40
CA ALA A 68 10.61 38.71 0.55
C ALA A 68 11.14 37.62 -0.39
N VAL A 69 11.15 36.36 0.07
CA VAL A 69 11.76 35.23 -0.68
C VAL A 69 10.71 34.35 -1.35
N PHE A 70 9.56 34.12 -0.70
CA PHE A 70 8.53 33.19 -1.19
C PHE A 70 7.27 33.88 -1.70
N GLY A 71 7.24 35.22 -1.75
CA GLY A 71 6.13 36.00 -2.30
C GLY A 71 4.83 35.82 -1.51
N ARG A 72 4.92 35.55 -0.20
CA ARG A 72 3.73 35.50 0.66
C ARG A 72 3.24 36.90 1.00
N ASP A 73 1.94 37.00 1.24
CA ASP A 73 1.33 38.23 1.74
C ASP A 73 1.96 38.62 3.09
N ALA A 74 2.24 39.91 3.33
CA ALA A 74 2.93 40.35 4.55
C ALA A 74 2.16 40.00 5.85
N SER A 75 0.86 39.72 5.77
CA SER A 75 0.00 39.33 6.90
C SER A 75 -0.19 37.82 7.05
N TYR A 76 0.51 36.98 6.26
CA TYR A 76 0.32 35.53 6.31
C TYR A 76 0.68 34.91 7.67
N ASP A 77 -0.06 33.85 8.03
CA ASP A 77 0.17 33.11 9.27
C ASP A 77 1.28 32.07 9.09
N THR A 78 2.42 32.30 9.74
CA THR A 78 3.60 31.42 9.75
C THR A 78 3.34 30.10 10.47
N ASN A 79 2.32 30.00 11.32
CA ASN A 79 1.94 28.74 11.97
C ASN A 79 1.25 27.79 10.99
N GLN A 80 0.41 28.33 10.10
CA GLN A 80 -0.33 27.56 9.09
C GLN A 80 0.50 27.29 7.83
N ASP A 81 1.40 28.19 7.45
CA ASP A 81 2.30 28.01 6.30
C ASP A 81 3.77 27.86 6.72
N ALA A 82 4.24 26.61 6.76
CA ALA A 82 5.62 26.26 7.11
C ALA A 82 6.62 26.41 5.95
N VAL A 83 6.31 27.19 4.90
CA VAL A 83 7.17 27.38 3.71
C VAL A 83 8.60 27.77 4.08
N VAL A 84 8.79 28.72 4.99
CA VAL A 84 10.12 29.19 5.39
C VAL A 84 10.85 28.13 6.24
N ARG A 85 10.15 27.53 7.21
CA ARG A 85 10.69 26.46 8.08
C ARG A 85 11.16 25.25 7.27
N ASN A 86 10.37 24.79 6.31
CA ASN A 86 10.72 23.66 5.44
C ASN A 86 11.91 23.99 4.54
N ALA A 87 11.96 25.19 3.96
CA ALA A 87 13.09 25.61 3.14
C ALA A 87 14.38 25.74 3.97
N ALA A 88 14.31 26.28 5.19
CA ALA A 88 15.47 26.39 6.08
C ALA A 88 15.99 25.02 6.54
N ALA A 89 15.10 24.06 6.82
CA ALA A 89 15.49 22.68 7.13
C ALA A 89 16.25 22.02 5.97
N GLU A 90 15.78 22.22 4.73
CA GLU A 90 16.45 21.72 3.53
C GLU A 90 17.79 22.42 3.27
N VAL A 91 17.89 23.75 3.49
CA VAL A 91 19.17 24.48 3.41
C VAL A 91 20.18 23.91 4.40
N ARG A 92 19.80 23.68 5.65
CA ARG A 92 20.69 23.09 6.68
C ARG A 92 21.19 21.71 6.27
N LYS A 93 20.29 20.86 5.77
CA LYS A 93 20.66 19.52 5.29
C LYS A 93 21.64 19.58 4.13
N LYS A 94 21.44 20.50 3.19
CA LYS A 94 22.32 20.68 2.03
C LYS A 94 23.67 21.29 2.40
N LEU A 95 23.72 22.25 3.33
CA LEU A 95 24.97 22.76 3.90
C LEU A 95 25.76 21.65 4.59
N ALA A 96 25.10 20.83 5.39
CA ALA A 96 25.73 19.67 6.03
C ALA A 96 26.28 18.67 5.01
N GLN A 97 25.54 18.41 3.92
CA GLN A 97 26.00 17.54 2.84
C GLN A 97 27.21 18.13 2.11
N TYR A 98 27.20 19.43 1.83
CA TYR A 98 28.31 20.12 1.17
C TYR A 98 29.60 20.02 2.01
N TYR A 99 29.55 20.37 3.29
CA TYR A 99 30.75 20.35 4.15
C TYR A 99 31.15 18.95 4.67
N LEU A 100 30.43 17.88 4.32
CA LEU A 100 30.80 16.50 4.66
C LEU A 100 31.89 15.95 3.73
N GLU A 101 32.04 16.49 2.52
CA GLU A 101 33.06 16.03 1.58
C GLU A 101 34.46 16.51 2.01
N THR A 102 35.44 15.61 1.97
CA THR A 102 36.82 15.85 2.44
C THR A 102 37.54 17.00 1.73
N GLY A 103 37.04 17.43 0.57
CA GLY A 103 37.56 18.57 -0.19
C GLY A 103 37.23 19.95 0.40
N HIS A 104 36.28 20.04 1.34
CA HIS A 104 35.77 21.32 1.87
C HIS A 104 36.21 21.62 3.32
N VAL A 105 37.14 20.82 3.87
CA VAL A 105 37.55 20.87 5.30
C VAL A 105 38.27 22.17 5.67
N SER A 106 38.93 22.83 4.72
CA SER A 106 39.65 24.09 4.91
C SER A 106 38.90 25.32 4.35
N GLU A 107 37.64 25.17 3.96
CA GLU A 107 36.84 26.28 3.43
C GLU A 107 36.16 27.10 4.54
N LEU A 108 35.80 28.34 4.22
CA LEU A 108 34.90 29.13 5.04
C LEU A 108 33.58 28.37 5.19
N ARG A 109 33.12 28.21 6.43
CA ARG A 109 31.88 27.50 6.74
C ARG A 109 30.72 28.47 6.93
N ILE A 110 29.66 28.28 6.16
CA ILE A 110 28.37 28.95 6.34
C ILE A 110 27.43 27.98 7.06
N ASP A 111 27.01 28.31 8.27
CA ASP A 111 26.02 27.53 9.03
C ASP A 111 24.73 28.32 9.20
N LEU A 112 23.59 27.62 9.23
CA LEU A 112 22.27 28.21 9.50
C LEU A 112 21.68 27.55 10.76
N PRO A 113 21.83 28.15 11.95
CA PRO A 113 21.43 27.51 13.20
C PRO A 113 19.95 27.11 13.25
N PRO A 114 19.58 26.01 13.93
CA PRO A 114 18.17 25.66 14.18
C PRO A 114 17.44 26.78 14.91
N GLY A 115 16.20 27.09 14.48
CA GLY A 115 15.39 28.16 15.09
C GLY A 115 15.80 29.59 14.72
N SER A 116 16.89 29.76 13.96
CA SER A 116 17.34 31.05 13.43
C SER A 116 17.35 31.04 11.90
N TYR A 117 17.15 32.21 11.29
CA TYR A 117 17.42 32.46 9.87
C TYR A 117 18.66 33.35 9.65
N LEU A 118 19.36 33.70 10.73
CA LEU A 118 20.64 34.40 10.69
C LEU A 118 21.78 33.40 10.50
N PRO A 119 22.54 33.46 9.38
CA PRO A 119 23.69 32.59 9.18
C PRO A 119 24.89 32.98 10.04
N GLU A 120 25.71 31.98 10.37
CA GLU A 120 26.99 32.12 11.08
C GLU A 120 28.15 31.75 10.15
N PHE A 121 29.29 32.43 10.31
CA PHE A 121 30.47 32.27 9.45
C PHE A 121 31.69 31.87 10.28
N HIS A 122 32.34 30.76 9.90
CA HIS A 122 33.50 30.23 10.63
C HIS A 122 34.69 29.96 9.70
N ILE A 123 35.86 30.50 10.04
CA ILE A 123 37.14 30.15 9.41
C ILE A 123 37.78 29.05 10.26
N LEU A 124 37.96 27.85 9.69
CA LEU A 124 38.67 26.77 10.35
C LEU A 124 40.17 26.91 10.04
N ALA A 125 40.99 27.24 11.03
CA ALA A 125 42.44 27.20 10.90
C ALA A 125 42.89 25.73 10.73
N PRO A 126 43.84 25.41 9.84
CA PRO A 126 44.36 24.05 9.72
C PRO A 126 45.11 23.68 11.01
N GLU A 127 44.64 22.67 11.74
CA GLU A 127 45.38 22.12 12.89
C GLU A 127 46.67 21.41 12.42
N PRO A 128 47.80 21.58 13.13
CA PRO A 128 49.05 20.92 12.79
C PRO A 128 48.95 19.40 13.05
N ARG A 129 49.37 18.62 12.05
CA ARG A 129 49.53 17.15 12.14
C ARG A 129 50.56 16.81 13.22
N ILE A 130 50.16 16.06 14.25
CA ILE A 130 51.06 15.51 15.28
C ILE A 130 50.94 13.98 15.23
N GLU A 131 52.07 13.28 15.03
CA GLU A 131 52.19 11.83 15.15
C GLU A 131 52.15 11.38 16.63
N PRO A 132 51.53 10.24 16.99
CA PRO A 132 51.31 9.88 18.38
C PRO A 132 52.50 9.11 18.99
N VAL A 133 52.99 9.56 20.14
CA VAL A 133 53.81 8.78 21.09
C VAL A 133 52.91 8.35 22.25
N PRO A 134 52.99 7.10 22.74
CA PRO A 134 52.04 6.60 23.73
C PRO A 134 52.45 7.01 25.15
N GLU A 135 51.58 7.74 25.85
CA GLU A 135 51.66 7.86 27.30
C GLU A 135 50.34 7.47 27.95
N VAL A 136 50.48 6.59 28.94
CA VAL A 136 49.43 5.99 29.75
C VAL A 136 48.82 7.06 30.65
N ARG A 137 47.63 7.57 30.31
CA ARG A 137 46.83 8.42 31.21
C ARG A 137 45.54 7.71 31.62
N ASN A 138 45.41 7.52 32.92
CA ASN A 138 44.25 6.96 33.60
C ASN A 138 42.94 7.55 33.08
N ALA A 139 42.21 6.73 32.35
CA ALA A 139 40.92 7.04 31.79
C ALA A 139 39.84 6.99 32.88
N ARG A 140 39.65 8.11 33.61
CA ARG A 140 38.32 8.39 34.17
C ARG A 140 37.46 8.88 33.01
N TRP A 141 36.90 7.95 32.24
CA TRP A 141 35.84 8.28 31.29
C TRP A 141 34.77 9.09 32.05
N PRO A 142 34.32 10.25 31.54
CA PRO A 142 33.21 10.93 32.15
C PRO A 142 32.02 9.98 32.06
N ILE A 143 31.57 9.48 33.22
CA ILE A 143 30.47 8.51 33.38
C ILE A 143 29.21 8.98 32.62
N TRP A 144 29.09 10.30 32.40
CA TRP A 144 28.05 10.95 31.59
C TRP A 144 28.08 10.59 30.10
N ALA A 145 29.24 10.39 29.47
CA ALA A 145 29.32 10.01 28.05
C ALA A 145 28.83 8.57 27.83
N LEU A 146 29.13 7.68 28.80
CA LEU A 146 28.55 6.33 28.83
C LEU A 146 27.04 6.40 29.07
N GLY A 147 26.59 7.30 29.96
CA GLY A 147 25.18 7.56 30.24
C GLY A 147 24.38 8.09 29.05
N VAL A 148 24.97 8.95 28.21
CA VAL A 148 24.32 9.45 26.99
C VAL A 148 24.27 8.38 25.91
N LEU A 149 25.33 7.59 25.72
CA LEU A 149 25.33 6.47 24.77
C LEU A 149 24.39 5.33 25.21
N LEU A 150 24.33 5.04 26.52
CA LEU A 150 23.32 4.15 27.10
C LEU A 150 21.93 4.73 26.95
N GLY A 151 21.72 6.02 27.21
CA GLY A 151 20.44 6.69 27.05
C GLY A 151 19.93 6.65 25.60
N ALA A 152 20.80 6.94 24.62
CA ALA A 152 20.49 6.86 23.21
C ALA A 152 20.26 5.41 22.74
N SER A 153 21.04 4.45 23.26
CA SER A 153 20.85 3.03 22.94
C SER A 153 19.59 2.45 23.58
N LEU A 154 19.27 2.83 24.81
CA LEU A 154 18.03 2.45 25.52
C LEU A 154 16.81 3.11 24.89
N PHE A 155 16.94 4.36 24.41
CA PHE A 155 15.89 5.03 23.67
C PHE A 155 15.68 4.38 22.29
N GLY A 156 16.75 4.10 21.55
CA GLY A 156 16.69 3.38 20.28
C GLY A 156 16.13 1.96 20.45
N ALA A 157 16.56 1.24 21.49
CA ALA A 157 16.03 -0.07 21.86
C ALA A 157 14.57 0.02 22.31
N GLY A 158 14.18 1.05 23.06
CA GLY A 158 12.80 1.30 23.47
C GLY A 158 11.89 1.60 22.29
N VAL A 159 12.34 2.39 21.31
CA VAL A 159 11.62 2.63 20.05
C VAL A 159 11.53 1.37 19.21
N TYR A 160 12.60 0.56 19.15
CA TYR A 160 12.63 -0.69 18.40
C TYR A 160 11.77 -1.79 19.04
N MET A 161 11.82 -1.94 20.38
CA MET A 161 11.00 -2.87 21.16
C MET A 161 9.54 -2.42 21.25
N GLY A 162 9.30 -1.11 21.17
CA GLY A 162 7.97 -0.50 21.11
C GLY A 162 7.34 -0.53 19.71
N ARG A 163 8.10 -0.90 18.67
CA ARG A 163 7.47 -1.27 17.39
C ARG A 163 6.68 -2.55 17.63
N PRO A 164 5.39 -2.59 17.27
CA PRO A 164 4.64 -3.84 17.32
C PRO A 164 5.44 -4.87 16.51
N LYS A 165 5.81 -5.97 17.17
CA LYS A 165 6.40 -7.10 16.45
C LYS A 165 5.45 -7.42 15.29
N PRO A 166 5.94 -7.58 14.05
CA PRO A 166 5.08 -7.99 12.96
C PRO A 166 4.32 -9.22 13.43
N ALA A 167 2.99 -9.18 13.29
CA ALA A 167 2.14 -10.28 13.73
C ALA A 167 2.68 -11.58 13.12
N PRO A 168 2.69 -12.69 13.87
CA PRO A 168 3.14 -13.97 13.32
C PRO A 168 2.35 -14.27 12.06
N THR A 169 3.06 -14.59 10.97
CA THR A 169 2.47 -14.86 9.66
C THR A 169 1.42 -15.97 9.77
N THR A 170 0.16 -15.61 9.58
CA THR A 170 -0.96 -16.56 9.68
C THR A 170 -1.01 -17.46 8.44
N VAL A 171 -1.78 -18.55 8.50
CA VAL A 171 -2.06 -19.38 7.31
C VAL A 171 -2.71 -18.55 6.20
N LEU A 172 -3.60 -17.60 6.56
CA LEU A 172 -4.19 -16.66 5.62
C LEU A 172 -3.14 -15.77 4.96
N ASP A 173 -2.18 -15.25 5.72
CA ASP A 173 -1.11 -14.43 5.16
C ASP A 173 -0.29 -15.23 4.15
N LYS A 174 0.04 -16.50 4.45
CA LYS A 174 0.75 -17.39 3.50
C LYS A 174 -0.08 -17.72 2.26
N PHE A 175 -1.39 -17.89 2.41
CA PHE A 175 -2.28 -18.13 1.27
C PHE A 175 -2.33 -16.93 0.32
N TRP A 176 -2.48 -15.73 0.89
CA TRP A 176 -2.60 -14.48 0.15
C TRP A 176 -1.26 -13.83 -0.22
N GLN A 177 -0.14 -14.35 0.30
CA GLN A 177 1.20 -13.78 0.13
C GLN A 177 1.52 -13.41 -1.33
N PRO A 178 1.29 -14.28 -2.34
CA PRO A 178 1.63 -13.91 -3.72
C PRO A 178 0.81 -12.74 -4.28
N VAL A 179 -0.40 -12.52 -3.77
CA VAL A 179 -1.24 -11.36 -4.14
C VAL A 179 -0.82 -10.13 -3.35
N ILE A 180 -0.51 -10.26 -2.06
CA ILE A 180 -0.08 -9.15 -1.21
C ILE A 180 1.27 -8.59 -1.67
N GLU A 181 2.23 -9.46 -1.97
CA GLU A 181 3.60 -9.08 -2.36
C GLU A 181 3.74 -8.64 -3.82
N SER A 182 2.73 -8.88 -4.66
CA SER A 182 2.78 -8.42 -6.04
C SER A 182 2.79 -6.89 -6.12
N LYS A 183 3.40 -6.33 -7.17
CA LYS A 183 3.49 -4.87 -7.33
C LYS A 183 2.14 -4.30 -7.76
N GLY A 184 1.81 -3.12 -7.24
CA GLY A 184 0.60 -2.36 -7.60
C GLY A 184 -0.70 -2.89 -6.98
N GLU A 185 -1.83 -2.44 -7.52
CA GLU A 185 -3.17 -2.80 -7.06
C GLU A 185 -3.54 -4.24 -7.43
N VAL A 186 -4.38 -4.88 -6.60
CA VAL A 186 -5.05 -6.14 -6.97
C VAL A 186 -6.32 -5.85 -7.76
N GLN A 187 -6.52 -6.55 -8.88
CA GLN A 187 -7.73 -6.40 -9.68
C GLN A 187 -8.80 -7.41 -9.26
N PHE A 188 -9.93 -6.92 -8.77
CA PHE A 188 -11.12 -7.72 -8.52
C PHE A 188 -11.98 -7.82 -9.78
N CYS A 189 -12.23 -9.03 -10.24
CA CYS A 189 -13.16 -9.36 -11.32
C CYS A 189 -14.43 -9.95 -10.72
N ILE A 190 -15.51 -9.17 -10.74
CA ILE A 190 -16.77 -9.51 -10.07
C ILE A 190 -17.72 -10.20 -11.06
N GLY A 191 -18.29 -11.33 -10.65
CA GLY A 191 -19.29 -12.06 -11.43
C GLY A 191 -20.55 -11.23 -11.73
N GLN A 192 -21.17 -11.50 -12.87
CA GLN A 192 -22.33 -10.75 -13.36
C GLN A 192 -23.50 -11.68 -13.69
N THR A 193 -24.68 -11.26 -13.26
CA THR A 193 -25.92 -11.95 -13.61
C THR A 193 -26.40 -11.47 -14.97
N LYS A 194 -26.63 -12.41 -15.88
CA LYS A 194 -27.28 -12.13 -17.17
C LYS A 194 -28.77 -11.90 -16.94
N THR A 195 -29.15 -10.69 -16.55
CA THR A 195 -30.55 -10.26 -16.45
C THR A 195 -30.89 -9.32 -17.58
N HIS A 196 -32.18 -9.26 -17.94
CA HIS A 196 -32.68 -8.35 -18.97
C HIS A 196 -33.80 -7.51 -18.38
N SER A 197 -33.86 -6.23 -18.75
CA SER A 197 -34.99 -5.35 -18.49
C SER A 197 -35.89 -5.32 -19.72
N TYR A 198 -37.20 -5.38 -19.52
CA TYR A 198 -38.15 -5.11 -20.58
C TYR A 198 -38.40 -3.60 -20.72
N VAL A 199 -38.21 -3.06 -21.92
CA VAL A 199 -38.42 -1.64 -22.21
C VAL A 199 -39.79 -1.44 -22.87
N GLY A 200 -40.78 -1.13 -22.04
CA GLY A 200 -42.16 -0.88 -22.45
C GLY A 200 -43.13 -1.04 -21.28
N ARG A 201 -44.42 -0.85 -21.52
CA ARG A 201 -45.45 -1.27 -20.57
C ARG A 201 -45.69 -2.76 -20.75
N LEU A 202 -45.70 -3.51 -19.65
CA LEU A 202 -46.10 -4.91 -19.69
C LEU A 202 -47.52 -5.00 -20.28
N PRO A 203 -47.79 -5.96 -21.17
CA PRO A 203 -49.15 -6.20 -21.65
C PRO A 203 -50.08 -6.47 -20.47
N THR A 204 -51.25 -5.84 -20.48
CA THR A 204 -52.23 -5.93 -19.40
C THR A 204 -53.55 -6.49 -19.93
N THR A 205 -54.21 -7.29 -19.12
CA THR A 205 -55.60 -7.72 -19.32
C THR A 205 -56.55 -6.52 -19.26
N PRO A 206 -57.82 -6.66 -19.71
CA PRO A 206 -58.82 -5.60 -19.58
C PRO A 206 -59.07 -5.12 -18.15
N SER A 207 -58.78 -5.93 -17.13
CA SER A 207 -58.86 -5.54 -15.72
C SER A 207 -57.65 -4.74 -15.21
N GLY A 208 -56.64 -4.51 -16.07
CA GLY A 208 -55.42 -3.79 -15.73
C GLY A 208 -54.32 -4.64 -15.09
N ALA A 209 -54.56 -5.92 -14.82
CA ALA A 209 -53.53 -6.84 -14.34
C ALA A 209 -52.55 -7.22 -15.46
N VAL A 210 -51.28 -7.45 -15.14
CA VAL A 210 -50.27 -7.96 -16.09
C VAL A 210 -50.77 -9.28 -16.68
N ASP A 211 -50.83 -9.36 -18.00
CA ASP A 211 -51.26 -10.57 -18.70
C ASP A 211 -50.14 -11.62 -18.66
N SER A 212 -50.36 -12.67 -17.89
CA SER A 212 -49.40 -13.77 -17.72
C SER A 212 -49.22 -14.63 -18.97
N LYS A 213 -50.07 -14.48 -19.99
CA LYS A 213 -50.00 -15.24 -21.26
C LYS A 213 -49.43 -14.41 -22.40
N ALA A 214 -49.19 -13.12 -22.20
CA ALA A 214 -48.71 -12.25 -23.26
C ALA A 214 -47.25 -12.56 -23.63
N THR A 215 -46.95 -12.46 -24.92
CA THR A 215 -45.59 -12.56 -25.45
C THR A 215 -44.97 -11.18 -25.63
N ILE A 216 -43.67 -11.07 -25.41
CA ILE A 216 -42.91 -9.84 -25.62
C ILE A 216 -41.82 -10.04 -26.69
N PRO A 217 -41.58 -9.06 -27.58
CA PRO A 217 -40.49 -9.16 -28.55
C PRO A 217 -39.13 -9.17 -27.85
N VAL A 218 -38.22 -10.04 -28.28
CA VAL A 218 -36.84 -10.10 -27.75
C VAL A 218 -36.09 -8.78 -27.98
N SER A 219 -36.39 -8.05 -29.05
CA SER A 219 -35.83 -6.72 -29.33
C SER A 219 -36.17 -5.66 -28.27
N LYS A 220 -37.17 -5.91 -27.42
CA LYS A 220 -37.55 -5.06 -26.28
C LYS A 220 -36.84 -5.46 -24.97
N LEU A 221 -36.07 -6.54 -24.98
CA LEU A 221 -35.25 -6.96 -23.85
C LEU A 221 -33.87 -6.32 -23.96
N VAL A 222 -33.51 -5.51 -22.97
CA VAL A 222 -32.20 -4.86 -22.87
C VAL A 222 -31.40 -5.56 -21.78
N SER A 223 -30.18 -5.98 -22.11
CA SER A 223 -29.29 -6.66 -21.16
C SER A 223 -28.82 -5.69 -20.07
N ASN A 224 -28.91 -6.11 -18.81
CA ASN A 224 -28.42 -5.37 -17.66
C ASN A 224 -27.06 -5.94 -17.23
N LEU A 225 -26.02 -5.69 -18.02
CA LEU A 225 -24.71 -6.29 -17.76
C LEU A 225 -24.08 -5.74 -16.47
N ASP A 226 -24.26 -4.47 -16.15
CA ASP A 226 -23.53 -3.73 -15.11
C ASP A 226 -24.38 -3.29 -13.91
N ARG A 227 -25.63 -3.78 -13.81
CA ARG A 227 -26.60 -3.27 -12.81
C ARG A 227 -26.78 -4.16 -11.59
N PHE A 228 -26.48 -5.45 -11.69
CA PHE A 228 -26.82 -6.42 -10.65
C PHE A 228 -25.62 -7.24 -10.21
N ILE A 229 -25.45 -7.33 -8.90
CA ILE A 229 -24.51 -8.21 -8.20
C ILE A 229 -25.32 -9.11 -7.27
N TRP A 230 -24.92 -10.38 -7.14
CA TRP A 230 -25.52 -11.25 -6.13
C TRP A 230 -25.09 -10.82 -4.73
N MET A 231 -25.99 -10.94 -3.75
CA MET A 231 -25.68 -10.60 -2.35
C MET A 231 -24.51 -11.42 -1.80
N GLY A 232 -24.38 -12.70 -2.19
CA GLY A 232 -23.26 -13.51 -1.75
C GLY A 232 -21.91 -13.05 -2.31
N ASP A 233 -21.91 -12.62 -3.56
CA ASP A 233 -20.73 -12.09 -4.23
C ASP A 233 -20.31 -10.75 -3.63
N SER A 234 -21.27 -9.87 -3.28
CA SER A 234 -20.95 -8.59 -2.62
C SER A 234 -20.37 -8.78 -1.23
N VAL A 235 -20.89 -9.73 -0.45
CA VAL A 235 -20.34 -10.08 0.87
C VAL A 235 -18.93 -10.65 0.74
N ALA A 236 -18.71 -11.61 -0.17
CA ALA A 236 -17.39 -12.19 -0.38
C ALA A 236 -16.37 -11.14 -0.86
N LEU A 237 -16.76 -10.29 -1.80
CA LEU A 237 -15.97 -9.16 -2.27
C LEU A 237 -15.57 -8.23 -1.12
N SER A 238 -16.54 -7.82 -0.29
CA SER A 238 -16.30 -6.91 0.83
C SER A 238 -15.33 -7.51 1.84
N LYS A 239 -15.51 -8.79 2.23
CA LYS A 239 -14.63 -9.48 3.17
C LYS A 239 -13.21 -9.61 2.63
N ILE A 240 -13.06 -10.15 1.41
CA ILE A 240 -11.74 -10.39 0.82
C ILE A 240 -11.01 -9.07 0.52
N SER A 241 -11.71 -8.08 -0.04
CA SER A 241 -11.12 -6.75 -0.27
C SER A 241 -10.73 -6.07 1.04
N GLY A 242 -11.59 -6.11 2.06
CA GLY A 242 -11.26 -5.60 3.40
C GLY A 242 -10.02 -6.28 3.99
N PHE A 243 -9.96 -7.61 3.90
CA PHE A 243 -8.80 -8.38 4.33
C PHE A 243 -7.51 -7.93 3.62
N LEU A 244 -7.52 -7.81 2.29
CA LEU A 244 -6.35 -7.38 1.53
C LEU A 244 -5.96 -5.91 1.80
N ASN A 245 -6.95 -5.02 1.95
CA ASN A 245 -6.70 -3.62 2.30
C ASN A 245 -6.02 -3.48 3.67
N THR A 246 -6.38 -4.29 4.67
CA THR A 246 -5.69 -4.29 5.98
C THR A 246 -4.21 -4.71 5.89
N ARG A 247 -3.80 -5.30 4.76
CA ARG A 247 -2.41 -5.65 4.44
C ARG A 247 -1.76 -4.68 3.45
N GLY A 248 -2.34 -3.50 3.27
CA GLY A 248 -1.81 -2.44 2.42
C GLY A 248 -1.98 -2.70 0.92
N LYS A 249 -2.81 -3.67 0.53
CA LYS A 249 -3.04 -4.00 -0.87
C LYS A 249 -4.27 -3.27 -1.40
N GLU A 250 -4.05 -2.22 -2.18
CA GLU A 250 -5.13 -1.46 -2.83
C GLU A 250 -5.88 -2.30 -3.87
N ALA A 251 -7.20 -2.09 -3.95
CA ALA A 251 -8.11 -2.88 -4.77
C ALA A 251 -8.74 -2.06 -5.90
N ARG A 252 -8.72 -2.61 -7.11
CA ARG A 252 -9.43 -2.05 -8.28
C ARG A 252 -10.55 -3.00 -8.71
N TYR A 253 -11.76 -2.49 -8.86
CA TYR A 253 -12.94 -3.30 -9.15
C TYR A 253 -13.34 -3.22 -10.62
N ARG A 254 -13.59 -4.38 -11.22
CA ARG A 254 -14.12 -4.50 -12.57
C ARG A 254 -15.16 -5.61 -12.64
N TRP A 255 -16.07 -5.46 -13.57
CA TRP A 255 -16.98 -6.53 -13.96
C TRP A 255 -16.26 -7.60 -14.78
N ALA A 256 -16.59 -8.88 -14.56
CA ALA A 256 -15.94 -9.98 -15.26
C ALA A 256 -16.10 -9.90 -16.79
N THR A 257 -17.31 -9.61 -17.30
CA THR A 257 -17.59 -9.57 -18.75
C THR A 257 -17.02 -8.35 -19.47
N SER A 258 -16.79 -7.24 -18.76
CA SER A 258 -16.23 -6.03 -19.36
C SER A 258 -14.72 -5.89 -19.14
N THR A 259 -14.08 -6.82 -18.44
CA THR A 259 -12.64 -6.79 -18.21
C THR A 259 -11.94 -7.39 -19.43
N PRO A 260 -11.16 -6.61 -20.20
CA PRO A 260 -10.34 -7.16 -21.27
C PRO A 260 -9.11 -7.87 -20.68
N TYR A 261 -8.61 -8.86 -21.41
CA TYR A 261 -7.43 -9.63 -21.01
C TYR A 261 -6.19 -8.75 -20.73
N SER A 262 -5.97 -7.72 -21.55
CA SER A 262 -4.82 -6.80 -21.41
C SER A 262 -4.78 -6.08 -20.07
N GLU A 263 -5.92 -5.91 -19.37
CA GLU A 263 -5.95 -5.31 -18.04
C GLU A 263 -5.48 -6.28 -16.94
N LEU A 264 -5.54 -7.59 -17.17
CA LEU A 264 -5.12 -8.62 -16.21
C LEU A 264 -3.64 -9.00 -16.35
N ARG A 265 -3.04 -8.76 -17.52
CA ARG A 265 -1.64 -9.08 -17.76
C ARG A 265 -0.72 -8.29 -16.83
N GLY A 266 0.19 -8.99 -16.15
CA GLY A 266 1.14 -8.40 -15.21
C GLY A 266 0.54 -7.95 -13.88
N LYS A 267 -0.73 -8.30 -13.58
CA LYS A 267 -1.40 -7.95 -12.32
C LYS A 267 -1.96 -9.19 -11.63
N SER A 268 -1.86 -9.22 -10.29
CA SER A 268 -2.62 -10.19 -9.51
C SER A 268 -4.11 -9.88 -9.61
N ALA A 269 -4.91 -10.93 -9.72
CA ALA A 269 -6.36 -10.81 -9.83
C ALA A 269 -7.11 -11.71 -8.85
N VAL A 270 -8.24 -11.21 -8.36
CA VAL A 270 -9.19 -11.96 -7.54
C VAL A 270 -10.52 -12.03 -8.29
N MET A 271 -10.96 -13.24 -8.63
CA MET A 271 -12.22 -13.47 -9.33
C MET A 271 -13.27 -13.94 -8.33
N ILE A 272 -14.36 -13.17 -8.20
CA ILE A 272 -15.46 -13.50 -7.29
C ILE A 272 -16.64 -14.07 -8.08
N GLY A 273 -17.12 -15.24 -7.66
CA GLY A 273 -18.19 -16.01 -8.30
C GLY A 273 -17.65 -17.14 -9.18
N LEU A 274 -18.48 -18.17 -9.41
CA LEU A 274 -18.15 -19.30 -10.30
C LEU A 274 -18.86 -19.14 -11.65
N PHE A 275 -20.11 -19.61 -11.76
CA PHE A 275 -20.84 -19.70 -13.03
C PHE A 275 -21.27 -18.36 -13.63
N ASN A 276 -21.25 -17.30 -12.82
CA ASN A 276 -21.50 -15.92 -13.26
C ASN A 276 -20.21 -15.16 -13.57
N ASN A 277 -19.04 -15.79 -13.47
CA ASN A 277 -17.75 -15.17 -13.73
C ASN A 277 -17.05 -15.84 -14.92
N ALA A 278 -17.01 -15.15 -16.06
CA ALA A 278 -16.43 -15.67 -17.30
C ALA A 278 -14.92 -15.98 -17.16
N TRP A 279 -14.22 -15.23 -16.31
CA TRP A 279 -12.80 -15.47 -16.07
C TRP A 279 -12.57 -16.72 -15.22
N THR A 280 -13.39 -16.94 -14.19
CA THR A 280 -13.31 -18.17 -13.38
C THR A 280 -13.60 -19.41 -14.20
N ILE A 281 -14.62 -19.36 -15.07
CA ILE A 281 -14.94 -20.47 -15.98
C ILE A 281 -13.73 -20.80 -16.86
N ARG A 282 -13.13 -19.79 -17.50
CA ARG A 282 -11.95 -19.98 -18.36
C ARG A 282 -10.74 -20.49 -17.56
N LEU A 283 -10.47 -19.92 -16.39
CA LEU A 283 -9.32 -20.27 -15.56
C LEU A 283 -9.35 -21.73 -15.11
N THR A 284 -10.55 -22.25 -14.85
CA THR A 284 -10.76 -23.59 -14.29
C THR A 284 -11.01 -24.65 -15.35
N GLU A 285 -11.08 -24.26 -16.62
CA GLU A 285 -11.24 -25.16 -17.75
C GLU A 285 -10.01 -26.08 -17.87
N GLY A 286 -10.24 -27.39 -17.79
CA GLY A 286 -9.18 -28.39 -17.88
C GLY A 286 -8.38 -28.61 -16.60
N LEU A 287 -8.65 -27.86 -15.52
CA LEU A 287 -8.10 -28.16 -14.19
C LEU A 287 -8.85 -29.34 -13.56
N ARG A 288 -8.21 -30.02 -12.60
CA ARG A 288 -8.77 -31.22 -11.94
C ARG A 288 -10.19 -30.99 -11.43
N PHE A 289 -10.43 -29.88 -10.73
CA PHE A 289 -11.77 -29.46 -10.35
C PHE A 289 -12.26 -28.43 -11.38
N SER A 290 -13.16 -28.88 -12.25
CA SER A 290 -13.67 -28.11 -13.39
C SER A 290 -15.15 -27.76 -13.22
N LEU A 291 -15.55 -26.58 -13.65
CA LEU A 291 -16.97 -26.17 -13.61
C LEU A 291 -17.77 -26.85 -14.73
N VAL A 292 -18.91 -27.42 -14.38
CA VAL A 292 -19.81 -28.12 -15.32
C VAL A 292 -21.26 -27.72 -15.09
N ARG A 293 -22.07 -27.71 -16.16
CA ARG A 293 -23.51 -27.44 -16.07
C ARG A 293 -24.27 -28.20 -17.14
N ASN A 294 -25.50 -28.57 -16.82
CA ASN A 294 -26.49 -29.06 -17.77
C ASN A 294 -27.77 -28.24 -17.59
N GLU A 295 -28.00 -27.30 -18.51
CA GLU A 295 -29.19 -26.45 -18.47
C GLU A 295 -30.48 -27.24 -18.79
N ALA A 296 -30.39 -28.30 -19.59
CA ALA A 296 -31.54 -29.13 -19.97
C ALA A 296 -32.03 -29.99 -18.79
N GLU A 297 -31.09 -30.55 -18.02
CA GLU A 297 -31.39 -31.30 -16.79
C GLU A 297 -31.47 -30.39 -15.54
N GLY A 298 -31.22 -29.09 -15.71
CA GLY A 298 -31.37 -28.10 -14.66
C GLY A 298 -30.40 -28.27 -13.49
N TRP A 299 -29.14 -28.64 -13.73
CA TRP A 299 -28.13 -28.72 -12.66
C TRP A 299 -26.80 -28.09 -13.07
N ARG A 300 -26.01 -27.68 -12.07
CA ARG A 300 -24.64 -27.18 -12.25
C ARG A 300 -23.77 -27.62 -11.07
N GLY A 301 -22.48 -27.79 -11.31
CA GLY A 301 -21.60 -28.51 -10.40
C GLY A 301 -20.11 -28.29 -10.60
N VAL A 302 -19.33 -28.83 -9.67
CA VAL A 302 -17.88 -28.97 -9.80
C VAL A 302 -17.60 -30.44 -10.10
N LYS A 303 -16.82 -30.68 -11.15
CA LYS A 303 -16.43 -32.00 -11.61
C LYS A 303 -15.00 -32.31 -11.15
N ASP A 304 -14.77 -33.44 -10.46
CA ASP A 304 -13.41 -33.98 -10.28
C ASP A 304 -13.07 -34.86 -11.49
N LEU A 305 -12.15 -34.40 -12.33
CA LEU A 305 -11.70 -35.11 -13.53
C LEU A 305 -10.98 -36.45 -13.25
N THR A 306 -10.60 -36.70 -11.99
CA THR A 306 -9.97 -37.96 -11.57
C THR A 306 -10.93 -38.93 -10.88
N SER A 307 -12.16 -38.50 -10.56
CA SER A 307 -13.13 -39.33 -9.84
C SER A 307 -13.90 -40.27 -10.79
N PRO A 308 -14.21 -41.51 -10.35
CA PRO A 308 -15.10 -42.40 -11.09
C PRO A 308 -16.56 -41.92 -11.08
N ASP A 309 -16.98 -41.17 -10.05
CA ASP A 309 -18.23 -40.39 -10.04
C ASP A 309 -17.90 -38.90 -10.04
N PRO A 310 -17.66 -38.32 -11.22
CA PRO A 310 -17.10 -37.00 -11.29
C PRO A 310 -18.16 -35.92 -11.04
N PHE A 311 -19.46 -36.24 -10.93
CA PHE A 311 -20.54 -35.24 -10.78
C PHE A 311 -21.12 -35.18 -9.36
N SER A 312 -20.33 -35.57 -8.37
CA SER A 312 -20.72 -35.65 -6.96
C SER A 312 -21.14 -34.31 -6.35
N TRP A 313 -20.59 -33.19 -6.82
CA TRP A 313 -20.79 -31.87 -6.21
C TRP A 313 -21.63 -30.98 -7.13
N ARG A 314 -22.95 -31.02 -6.97
CA ARG A 314 -23.89 -30.32 -7.85
C ARG A 314 -25.11 -29.80 -7.10
N VAL A 315 -25.68 -28.74 -7.66
CA VAL A 315 -26.94 -28.12 -7.20
C VAL A 315 -27.96 -28.20 -8.32
N PHE A 316 -29.19 -28.55 -7.96
CA PHE A 316 -30.31 -28.58 -8.90
C PHE A 316 -31.11 -27.27 -8.88
N ARG A 317 -31.68 -26.93 -10.03
CA ARG A 317 -32.57 -25.80 -10.19
C ARG A 317 -33.97 -26.22 -9.75
N LYS A 318 -34.51 -25.57 -8.71
CA LYS A 318 -35.87 -25.79 -8.19
C LYS A 318 -36.69 -24.54 -8.44
N GLN A 319 -37.85 -24.67 -9.10
CA GLN A 319 -38.77 -23.55 -9.41
C GLN A 319 -38.10 -22.32 -10.04
N GLY A 320 -37.12 -22.55 -10.93
CA GLY A 320 -36.42 -21.47 -11.63
C GLY A 320 -35.25 -20.83 -10.85
N ALA A 321 -35.08 -21.14 -9.56
CA ALA A 321 -33.97 -20.68 -8.73
C ALA A 321 -32.93 -21.80 -8.51
N TRP A 322 -31.67 -21.40 -8.39
CA TRP A 322 -30.58 -22.32 -8.02
C TRP A 322 -30.52 -22.38 -6.49
N THR A 323 -31.29 -23.29 -5.90
CA THR A 323 -31.46 -23.40 -4.45
C THR A 323 -31.50 -24.85 -4.05
N ASP A 324 -30.71 -25.21 -3.05
CA ASP A 324 -30.75 -26.52 -2.42
C ASP A 324 -30.39 -26.39 -0.93
N GLU A 325 -30.62 -27.43 -0.14
CA GLU A 325 -30.23 -27.46 1.28
C GLU A 325 -28.71 -27.46 1.47
N THR A 326 -27.98 -27.77 0.40
CA THR A 326 -26.52 -27.79 0.36
C THR A 326 -26.05 -26.97 -0.83
N ASP A 327 -25.06 -26.11 -0.60
CA ASP A 327 -24.32 -25.45 -1.67
C ASP A 327 -22.86 -25.90 -1.63
N TYR A 328 -22.24 -25.92 -2.80
CA TYR A 328 -20.82 -26.24 -2.94
C TYR A 328 -20.07 -25.02 -3.44
N ALA A 329 -18.79 -24.94 -3.12
CA ALA A 329 -17.95 -23.85 -3.56
C ALA A 329 -16.57 -24.35 -3.99
N MET A 330 -15.86 -23.50 -4.72
CA MET A 330 -14.51 -23.77 -5.15
C MET A 330 -13.64 -22.55 -4.95
N VAL A 331 -12.45 -22.79 -4.41
CA VAL A 331 -11.34 -21.85 -4.38
C VAL A 331 -10.26 -22.40 -5.30
N THR A 332 -9.70 -21.57 -6.15
CA THR A 332 -8.58 -21.90 -7.03
C THR A 332 -7.54 -20.79 -6.88
N ARG A 333 -6.31 -21.13 -6.51
CA ARG A 333 -5.16 -20.21 -6.48
C ARG A 333 -4.09 -20.76 -7.37
N VAL A 334 -3.78 -20.06 -8.45
CA VAL A 334 -2.84 -20.53 -9.49
C VAL A 334 -1.94 -19.41 -9.95
N LEU A 335 -0.68 -19.73 -10.26
CA LEU A 335 0.16 -18.90 -11.10
C LEU A 335 -0.33 -19.07 -12.54
N ASP A 336 -1.07 -18.08 -13.05
CA ASP A 336 -1.68 -18.18 -14.37
C ASP A 336 -0.69 -17.67 -15.44
N PRO A 337 -0.31 -18.49 -16.44
CA PRO A 337 0.62 -18.09 -17.49
C PRO A 337 0.15 -16.89 -18.31
N ASN A 338 -1.16 -16.67 -18.38
CA ASN A 338 -1.75 -15.59 -19.16
C ASN A 338 -1.58 -14.24 -18.44
N THR A 339 -1.85 -14.20 -17.14
CA THR A 339 -1.62 -12.99 -16.33
C THR A 339 -0.16 -12.81 -15.89
N GLU A 340 0.67 -13.84 -16.00
CA GLU A 340 2.06 -13.88 -15.49
C GLU A 340 2.13 -13.60 -13.97
N GLN A 341 1.01 -13.79 -13.26
CA GLN A 341 0.83 -13.47 -11.85
C GLN A 341 -0.06 -14.52 -11.18
N PHE A 342 -0.06 -14.52 -9.85
CA PHE A 342 -1.02 -15.33 -9.11
C PHE A 342 -2.43 -14.76 -9.22
N VAL A 343 -3.36 -15.67 -9.51
CA VAL A 343 -4.80 -15.43 -9.61
C VAL A 343 -5.50 -16.28 -8.56
N VAL A 344 -6.44 -15.67 -7.84
CA VAL A 344 -7.35 -16.36 -6.93
C VAL A 344 -8.76 -16.29 -7.48
N ALA A 345 -9.37 -17.41 -7.83
CA ALA A 345 -10.78 -17.50 -8.14
C ALA A 345 -11.53 -18.16 -6.98
N ALA A 346 -12.64 -17.57 -6.57
CA ALA A 346 -13.36 -17.98 -5.37
C ALA A 346 -14.86 -17.73 -5.56
N GLY A 347 -15.67 -18.77 -5.37
CA GLY A 347 -17.13 -18.62 -5.43
C GLY A 347 -17.87 -19.91 -5.12
N GLY A 348 -19.18 -19.80 -4.93
CA GLY A 348 -20.10 -20.92 -4.80
C GLY A 348 -20.77 -21.29 -6.11
N ILE A 349 -21.37 -22.47 -6.15
CA ILE A 349 -22.29 -22.84 -7.21
C ILE A 349 -23.46 -21.88 -7.17
N THR A 350 -24.03 -21.58 -6.00
CA THR A 350 -24.95 -20.45 -5.79
C THR A 350 -24.27 -19.30 -5.06
N HIS A 351 -24.99 -18.19 -4.87
CA HIS A 351 -24.45 -17.05 -4.14
C HIS A 351 -24.18 -17.37 -2.66
N LEU A 352 -24.87 -18.34 -2.06
CA LEU A 352 -24.69 -18.70 -0.66
C LEU A 352 -23.33 -19.37 -0.42
N GLY A 353 -22.91 -20.25 -1.32
CA GLY A 353 -21.56 -20.81 -1.35
C GLY A 353 -20.51 -19.72 -1.58
N THR A 354 -20.79 -18.71 -2.43
CA THR A 354 -19.86 -17.58 -2.60
C THR A 354 -19.68 -16.81 -1.28
N MET A 355 -20.79 -16.55 -0.57
CA MET A 355 -20.77 -15.88 0.73
C MET A 355 -19.89 -16.64 1.73
N MET A 356 -20.09 -17.96 1.84
CA MET A 356 -19.28 -18.84 2.69
C MET A 356 -17.80 -18.83 2.28
N THR A 357 -17.49 -18.81 0.99
CA THR A 357 -16.09 -18.73 0.53
C THR A 357 -15.41 -17.44 0.97
N GLY A 358 -16.16 -16.33 1.04
CA GLY A 358 -15.67 -15.08 1.63
C GLY A 358 -15.23 -15.24 3.08
N ASP A 359 -16.01 -15.97 3.89
CA ASP A 359 -15.64 -16.32 5.26
C ASP A 359 -14.44 -17.25 5.31
N PHE A 360 -14.44 -18.31 4.50
CA PHE A 360 -13.36 -19.28 4.43
C PHE A 360 -12.00 -18.63 4.16
N LEU A 361 -11.95 -17.64 3.27
CA LEU A 361 -10.72 -16.96 2.85
C LEU A 361 -10.31 -15.75 3.70
N THR A 362 -11.05 -15.46 4.77
CA THR A 362 -10.77 -14.31 5.65
C THR A 362 -10.83 -14.64 7.14
N ASN A 363 -11.40 -15.80 7.50
CA ASN A 363 -11.41 -16.31 8.87
C ASN A 363 -10.18 -17.20 9.13
N PRO A 364 -9.32 -16.85 10.10
CA PRO A 364 -8.08 -17.59 10.35
C PRO A 364 -8.30 -19.04 10.80
N VAL A 365 -9.46 -19.37 11.38
CA VAL A 365 -9.77 -20.72 11.85
C VAL A 365 -10.05 -21.64 10.66
N TYR A 366 -10.91 -21.22 9.74
CA TYR A 366 -11.38 -22.09 8.65
C TYR A 366 -10.27 -22.53 7.70
N LEU A 367 -9.44 -21.60 7.23
CA LEU A 367 -8.35 -21.96 6.33
C LEU A 367 -7.24 -22.74 7.04
N SER A 368 -6.95 -22.41 8.31
CA SER A 368 -5.95 -23.16 9.09
C SER A 368 -6.37 -24.60 9.32
N GLU A 369 -7.65 -24.85 9.57
CA GLU A 369 -8.19 -26.20 9.70
C GLU A 369 -8.08 -26.96 8.37
N ALA A 370 -8.49 -26.33 7.27
CA ALA A 370 -8.46 -26.91 5.94
C ALA A 370 -7.05 -27.31 5.49
N LEU A 371 -6.04 -26.52 5.85
CA LEU A 371 -4.65 -26.71 5.45
C LEU A 371 -3.79 -27.39 6.53
N ARG A 372 -4.40 -27.97 7.57
CA ARG A 372 -3.68 -28.65 8.66
C ARG A 372 -2.77 -29.76 8.16
N GLU A 373 -3.24 -30.53 7.17
CA GLU A 373 -2.53 -31.67 6.57
C GLU A 373 -1.87 -31.30 5.22
N ALA A 374 -1.74 -30.00 4.93
CA ALA A 374 -1.14 -29.55 3.67
C ALA A 374 0.37 -29.87 3.61
N PRO A 375 0.93 -30.17 2.42
CA PRO A 375 2.37 -30.35 2.24
C PRO A 375 3.17 -29.14 2.75
N ALA A 376 4.37 -29.33 3.29
CA ALA A 376 5.15 -28.24 3.91
C ALA A 376 5.39 -27.02 2.98
N ASP A 377 5.43 -27.24 1.67
CA ASP A 377 5.65 -26.24 0.63
C ASP A 377 4.34 -25.75 -0.05
N TRP A 378 3.17 -26.09 0.48
CA TRP A 378 1.85 -25.77 -0.10
C TRP A 378 1.72 -24.28 -0.48
N ALA A 379 2.31 -23.39 0.31
CA ALA A 379 2.24 -21.95 0.11
C ALA A 379 2.82 -21.51 -1.25
N LYS A 380 3.74 -22.29 -1.83
CA LYS A 380 4.36 -22.02 -3.14
C LYS A 380 3.68 -22.73 -4.31
N ARG A 381 2.75 -23.64 -4.03
CA ARG A 381 2.07 -24.46 -5.04
C ARG A 381 0.78 -23.82 -5.54
N ASN A 382 0.36 -24.23 -6.72
CA ASN A 382 -1.00 -24.04 -7.16
C ASN A 382 -1.92 -24.91 -6.29
N MET A 383 -3.17 -24.49 -6.12
CA MET A 383 -4.16 -25.30 -5.41
C MET A 383 -5.58 -25.07 -5.87
N GLN A 384 -6.40 -26.10 -5.70
CA GLN A 384 -7.86 -25.99 -5.70
C GLN A 384 -8.43 -26.64 -4.44
N ILE A 385 -9.46 -26.02 -3.88
CA ILE A 385 -10.19 -26.50 -2.70
C ILE A 385 -11.66 -26.53 -3.08
N VAL A 386 -12.31 -27.68 -2.87
CA VAL A 386 -13.77 -27.82 -2.98
C VAL A 386 -14.37 -27.83 -1.59
N LEU A 387 -15.41 -27.03 -1.42
CA LEU A 387 -16.08 -26.78 -0.15
C LEU A 387 -17.56 -27.15 -0.26
N GLU A 388 -18.15 -27.49 0.87
CA GLU A 388 -19.57 -27.72 1.09
C GLU A 388 -20.07 -26.81 2.21
N THR A 389 -21.32 -26.39 2.11
CA THR A 389 -22.04 -25.76 3.21
C THR A 389 -23.50 -26.19 3.19
N HIS A 390 -24.06 -26.45 4.37
CA HIS A 390 -25.50 -26.55 4.53
C HIS A 390 -26.12 -25.16 4.59
N VAL A 391 -27.31 -25.01 4.02
CA VAL A 391 -28.06 -23.76 3.94
C VAL A 391 -29.28 -23.86 4.84
N VAL A 392 -29.37 -22.98 5.83
CA VAL A 392 -30.52 -22.91 6.74
C VAL A 392 -31.09 -21.50 6.70
N GLY A 393 -32.38 -21.37 6.37
CA GLY A 393 -33.05 -20.06 6.30
C GLY A 393 -32.41 -19.08 5.32
N GLY A 394 -31.81 -19.57 4.22
CA GLY A 394 -31.10 -18.73 3.25
C GLY A 394 -29.74 -18.20 3.72
N THR A 395 -29.18 -18.78 4.79
CA THR A 395 -27.85 -18.45 5.31
C THR A 395 -26.95 -19.69 5.19
N PRO A 396 -25.73 -19.57 4.65
CA PRO A 396 -24.79 -20.67 4.65
C PRO A 396 -24.23 -20.92 6.07
N GLY A 397 -24.09 -22.18 6.43
CA GLY A 397 -23.34 -22.61 7.60
C GLY A 397 -21.81 -22.56 7.42
N PRO A 398 -21.06 -23.16 8.36
CA PRO A 398 -19.61 -23.24 8.28
C PRO A 398 -19.12 -24.05 7.06
N PRO A 399 -17.96 -23.68 6.46
CA PRO A 399 -17.35 -24.44 5.37
C PRO A 399 -16.92 -25.84 5.84
N LYS A 400 -17.21 -26.84 5.03
CA LYS A 400 -16.63 -28.18 5.12
C LYS A 400 -15.79 -28.46 3.89
N VAL A 401 -14.52 -28.84 4.09
CA VAL A 401 -13.63 -29.19 2.99
C VAL A 401 -13.98 -30.58 2.48
N LEU A 402 -14.22 -30.70 1.17
CA LEU A 402 -14.50 -31.98 0.51
C LEU A 402 -13.26 -32.55 -0.18
N ALA A 403 -12.47 -31.67 -0.81
CA ALA A 403 -11.27 -32.08 -1.53
C ALA A 403 -10.28 -30.92 -1.63
N ILE A 404 -8.99 -31.23 -1.61
CA ILE A 404 -7.91 -30.31 -1.92
C ILE A 404 -6.96 -30.95 -2.92
N HIS A 405 -6.52 -30.17 -3.89
CA HIS A 405 -5.49 -30.56 -4.85
C HIS A 405 -4.39 -29.51 -4.87
N TYR A 406 -3.13 -29.95 -4.83
CA TYR A 406 -1.94 -29.10 -4.96
C TYR A 406 -1.08 -29.57 -6.14
N TRP A 407 -0.52 -28.65 -6.92
CA TRP A 407 0.42 -28.97 -8.00
C TRP A 407 1.44 -27.86 -8.26
#